data_AF-A0A523VD10-F1
#
_entry.id   AF-A0A523VD10-F1
#
_cell.length_a   1.000
_cell.length_b   1.000
_cell.length_c   1.000
_cell.angle_alpha   90.00
_cell.angle_beta   90.00
_cell.angle_gamma   90.00
#
_symmetry.space_group_name_H-M   'P 1'
#
loop_
_entity.id
_entity.type
_entity.pdbx_description
1 polymer ?
#
loop_
_entity_poly.entity_id
_entity_poly.type
_entity_poly.pdbx_seq_one_letter_code
_entity_poly.pdbx_strand_id
1 'polypeptide(L)'
;MRRRSRTVYWVIGVALAALFVAWQYREFSLASLELPEGMAIGGLSVGGMSRAEALAAVESALAEPVEIVYQEQILSLPRDTVELRYDPEGTTANLDEALKPRRGLEGFLSFIVRRPMQPVDVPVGATYSAERLDGYLLRVASEYDHPPQDPVPLPAELSFGPGQPGYTLDIDASRPLALDALLSAASRRAELVVTVADAPEPDLDVLGLVVDLLLEDHPDVTASIFVKDLQTGEELSIDSEIAFSGLSVFKIVVLEETYRALESPIDLYLQDYISDALGIISSNFKANLLLRDVIGGGDGYQGAENVTASMSWLGLRNTFMSAPYDRECAYTVATPANSQGGVNTAPDPCLQTTPQDIGLLLEMLYQCSPAGGALMVAYPD
;
A
#
# COMPACT_ATOMS: atom_id res chain seq x y z
N MET A 1 75.40 -24.10 65.19
CA MET A 1 74.08 -24.78 65.03
C MET A 1 73.03 -24.03 64.19
N ARG A 2 73.19 -22.74 63.82
CA ARG A 2 72.17 -21.92 63.13
C ARG A 2 72.02 -22.08 61.60
N ARG A 3 72.97 -22.73 60.90
CA ARG A 3 72.95 -22.86 59.42
C ARG A 3 72.13 -24.05 58.90
N ARG A 4 72.10 -25.18 59.61
CA ARG A 4 71.36 -26.40 59.19
C ARG A 4 69.83 -26.24 59.30
N SER A 5 69.31 -25.49 60.29
CA SER A 5 67.86 -25.29 60.42
C SER A 5 67.30 -24.41 59.29
N ARG A 6 68.03 -23.36 58.88
CA ARG A 6 67.64 -22.50 57.75
C ARG A 6 67.51 -23.27 56.44
N THR A 7 68.40 -24.23 56.17
CA THR A 7 68.32 -25.08 54.97
C THR A 7 67.12 -26.02 55.04
N VAL A 8 66.81 -26.59 56.21
CA VAL A 8 65.63 -27.45 56.40
C VAL A 8 64.33 -26.66 56.22
N TYR A 9 64.20 -25.46 56.78
CA TYR A 9 63.04 -24.60 56.56
C TYR A 9 62.91 -24.15 55.09
N TRP A 10 64.03 -23.93 54.40
CA TRP A 10 64.02 -23.62 52.96
C TRP A 10 63.52 -24.81 52.13
N VAL A 11 64.01 -26.02 52.42
CA VAL A 11 63.58 -27.25 51.73
C VAL A 11 62.10 -27.54 51.99
N ILE A 12 61.62 -27.36 53.23
CA ILE A 12 60.19 -27.52 53.58
C ILE A 12 59.35 -26.46 52.85
N GLY A 13 59.80 -25.21 52.79
CA GLY A 13 59.11 -24.13 52.07
C GLY A 13 59.00 -24.40 50.56
N VAL A 14 60.08 -24.86 49.93
CA VAL A 14 60.09 -25.25 48.52
C VAL A 14 59.19 -26.47 48.27
N ALA A 15 59.22 -27.46 49.16
CA ALA A 15 58.36 -28.63 49.05
C ALA A 15 56.88 -28.26 49.16
N LEU A 16 56.50 -27.39 50.11
CA LEU A 16 55.12 -26.90 50.25
C LEU A 16 54.69 -26.07 49.04
N ALA A 17 55.56 -25.23 48.50
CA ALA A 17 55.28 -24.46 47.29
C ALA A 17 55.09 -25.37 46.07
N ALA A 18 55.93 -26.40 45.91
CA ALA A 18 55.79 -27.39 44.85
C ALA A 18 54.49 -28.19 44.98
N LEU A 19 54.10 -28.55 46.20
CA LEU A 19 52.85 -29.26 46.49
C LEU A 19 51.61 -28.38 46.20
N PHE A 20 51.70 -27.08 46.53
CA PHE A 20 50.66 -26.10 46.19
C PHE A 20 50.52 -25.91 44.68
N VAL A 21 51.64 -25.77 43.95
CA VAL A 21 51.62 -25.65 42.48
C VAL A 21 51.09 -26.94 41.84
N ALA A 22 51.46 -28.12 42.34
CA ALA A 22 50.95 -29.40 41.86
C ALA A 22 49.44 -29.54 42.13
N TRP A 23 48.95 -29.08 43.29
CA TRP A 23 47.52 -29.06 43.59
C TRP A 23 46.76 -28.08 42.67
N GLN A 24 47.26 -26.86 42.49
CA GLN A 24 46.68 -25.87 41.57
C GLN A 24 46.71 -26.36 40.12
N TYR A 25 47.76 -27.05 39.69
CA TYR A 25 47.84 -27.63 38.35
C TYR A 25 46.84 -28.77 38.18
N ARG A 26 46.58 -29.55 39.23
CA ARG A 26 45.53 -30.59 39.23
C ARG A 26 44.13 -29.97 39.14
N GLU A 27 43.86 -28.89 39.88
CA GLU A 27 42.59 -28.16 39.76
C GLU A 27 42.42 -27.53 38.38
N PHE A 28 43.47 -26.92 37.82
CA PHE A 28 43.49 -26.42 36.46
C PHE A 28 43.23 -27.53 35.42
N SER A 29 43.85 -28.70 35.61
CA SER A 29 43.64 -29.87 34.74
C SER A 29 42.21 -30.40 34.81
N LEU A 30 41.60 -30.42 36.00
CA LEU A 30 40.20 -30.81 36.17
C LEU A 30 39.24 -29.76 35.58
N ALA A 31 39.50 -28.46 35.81
CA ALA A 31 38.72 -27.37 35.24
C ALA A 31 38.84 -27.28 33.71
N SER A 32 39.89 -27.86 33.12
CA SER A 32 40.08 -27.93 31.66
C SER A 32 39.31 -29.07 30.98
N LEU A 33 38.61 -29.92 31.75
CA LEU A 33 37.72 -30.96 31.22
C LEU A 33 36.38 -30.39 30.74
N GLU A 34 35.95 -29.31 31.36
CA GLU A 34 34.72 -28.58 31.02
C GLU A 34 35.04 -27.36 30.17
N LEU A 35 34.05 -26.95 29.38
CA LEU A 35 34.13 -25.73 28.62
C LEU A 35 34.00 -24.53 29.56
N PRO A 36 34.79 -23.48 29.31
CA PRO A 36 34.76 -22.31 30.13
C PRO A 36 33.43 -21.57 30.17
N GLU A 37 33.12 -21.00 31.33
CA GLU A 37 32.01 -20.06 31.50
C GLU A 37 32.08 -18.91 30.48
N GLY A 38 30.94 -18.56 29.89
CA GLY A 38 30.80 -17.52 28.87
C GLY A 38 31.20 -17.93 27.44
N MET A 39 31.48 -19.22 27.20
CA MET A 39 31.71 -19.73 25.85
C MET A 39 30.39 -20.09 25.16
N ALA A 40 30.31 -19.77 23.87
CA ALA A 40 29.22 -20.17 22.99
C ALA A 40 29.75 -20.88 21.73
N ILE A 41 28.92 -21.73 21.13
CA ILE A 41 29.17 -22.31 19.80
C ILE A 41 27.94 -22.03 18.95
N GLY A 42 28.10 -21.23 17.88
CA GLY A 42 26.97 -20.77 17.06
C GLY A 42 25.91 -20.02 17.89
N GLY A 43 26.36 -19.24 18.88
CA GLY A 43 25.51 -18.52 19.83
C GLY A 43 24.94 -19.38 20.97
N LEU A 44 24.97 -20.72 20.88
CA LEU A 44 24.48 -21.59 21.94
C LEU A 44 25.47 -21.57 23.11
N SER A 45 25.00 -21.19 24.31
CA SER A 45 25.84 -21.17 25.51
C SER A 45 26.22 -22.59 25.94
N VAL A 46 27.52 -22.88 25.94
CA VAL A 46 28.07 -24.22 26.25
C VAL A 46 29.02 -24.22 27.45
N GLY A 47 29.10 -23.11 28.19
CA GLY A 47 29.89 -23.02 29.42
C GLY A 47 29.49 -24.10 30.43
N GLY A 48 30.48 -24.71 31.08
CA GLY A 48 30.30 -25.80 32.04
C GLY A 48 30.04 -27.18 31.41
N MET A 49 29.80 -27.27 30.10
CA MET A 49 29.60 -28.56 29.41
C MET A 49 30.94 -29.23 29.11
N SER A 50 30.98 -30.56 29.10
CA SER A 50 32.09 -31.26 28.44
C SER A 50 32.06 -31.01 26.93
N ARG A 51 33.20 -31.21 26.26
CA ARG A 51 33.28 -31.05 24.80
C ARG A 51 32.28 -31.92 24.04
N ALA A 52 32.08 -33.16 24.48
CA ALA A 52 31.16 -34.09 23.84
C ALA A 52 29.70 -33.64 24.02
N GLU A 53 29.34 -33.17 25.22
CA GLU A 53 28.01 -32.63 25.50
C GLU A 53 27.72 -31.36 24.69
N ALA A 54 28.70 -30.46 24.58
CA ALA A 54 28.57 -29.24 23.78
C ALA A 54 28.34 -29.53 22.29
N LEU A 55 29.13 -30.43 21.70
CA LEU A 55 28.97 -30.81 20.29
C LEU A 55 27.62 -31.50 20.03
N ALA A 56 27.15 -32.36 20.95
CA ALA A 56 25.85 -33.01 20.84
C ALA A 56 24.68 -32.02 21.01
N ALA A 57 24.83 -31.02 21.88
CA ALA A 57 23.83 -29.96 22.06
C ALA A 57 23.70 -29.09 20.80
N VAL A 58 24.82 -28.72 20.18
CA VAL A 58 24.85 -27.99 18.91
C VAL A 58 24.24 -28.83 17.78
N GLU A 59 24.59 -30.12 17.68
CA GLU A 59 24.00 -31.01 16.68
C GLU A 59 22.47 -31.13 16.85
N SER A 60 21.99 -31.25 18.09
CA SER A 60 20.56 -31.28 18.40
C SER A 60 19.87 -29.98 18.01
N ALA A 61 20.50 -28.83 18.28
CA ALA A 61 19.94 -27.52 17.93
C ALA A 61 19.86 -27.31 16.42
N LEU A 62 20.90 -27.71 15.67
CA LEU A 62 20.93 -27.62 14.20
C LEU A 62 20.01 -28.63 13.51
N ALA A 63 19.53 -29.65 14.24
CA ALA A 63 18.52 -30.57 13.74
C ALA A 63 17.12 -29.95 13.68
N GLU A 64 16.87 -28.90 14.47
CA GLU A 64 15.59 -28.18 14.45
C GLU A 64 15.45 -27.35 13.16
N PRO A 65 14.24 -27.20 12.61
CA PRO A 65 14.01 -26.33 11.45
C PRO A 65 14.26 -24.85 11.81
N VAL A 66 14.64 -24.03 10.82
CA VAL A 66 14.64 -22.56 10.99
C VAL A 66 13.22 -22.05 10.80
N GLU A 67 12.76 -21.14 11.65
CA GLU A 67 11.59 -20.30 11.40
C GLU A 67 11.94 -19.18 10.43
N ILE A 68 11.33 -19.17 9.26
CA ILE A 68 11.49 -18.12 8.27
C ILE A 68 10.23 -17.26 8.29
N VAL A 69 10.37 -15.98 8.61
CA VAL A 69 9.24 -15.05 8.71
C VAL A 69 9.13 -14.26 7.42
N TYR A 70 8.02 -14.42 6.72
CA TYR A 70 7.63 -13.62 5.57
C TYR A 70 6.43 -12.77 5.98
N GLN A 71 6.63 -11.46 6.21
CA GLN A 71 5.60 -10.58 6.79
C GLN A 71 5.05 -11.17 8.11
N GLU A 72 3.75 -11.47 8.17
CA GLU A 72 3.11 -12.10 9.34
C GLU A 72 3.09 -13.64 9.27
N GLN A 73 3.54 -14.22 8.15
CA GLN A 73 3.56 -15.67 7.94
C GLN A 73 4.85 -16.29 8.51
N ILE A 74 4.69 -17.36 9.28
CA ILE A 74 5.81 -18.15 9.82
C ILE A 74 5.93 -19.42 9.00
N LEU A 75 7.02 -19.51 8.25
CA LEU A 75 7.38 -20.63 7.40
C LEU A 75 8.45 -21.49 8.07
N SER A 76 8.52 -22.76 7.71
CA SER A 76 9.54 -23.68 8.20
C SER A 76 10.58 -23.94 7.11
N LEU A 77 11.86 -23.86 7.48
CA LEU A 77 12.99 -24.29 6.67
C LEU A 77 13.67 -25.50 7.34
N PRO A 78 13.24 -26.72 7.00
CA PRO A 78 13.91 -27.94 7.43
C PRO A 78 15.33 -28.02 6.89
N ARG A 79 16.24 -28.58 7.69
CA ARG A 79 17.65 -28.77 7.33
C ARG A 79 17.84 -29.55 6.02
N ASP A 80 16.98 -30.54 5.77
CA ASP A 80 17.06 -31.43 4.60
C ASP A 80 16.69 -30.69 3.30
N THR A 81 15.90 -29.61 3.41
CA THR A 81 15.55 -28.75 2.28
C THR A 81 16.76 -28.09 1.66
N VAL A 82 17.78 -27.77 2.48
CA VAL A 82 19.04 -27.10 2.08
C VAL A 82 20.27 -28.00 2.20
N GLU A 83 20.04 -29.29 2.45
CA GLU A 83 21.10 -30.29 2.67
C GLU A 83 22.12 -29.86 3.75
N LEU A 84 21.63 -29.20 4.81
CA LEU A 84 22.48 -28.80 5.92
C LEU A 84 23.02 -30.04 6.62
N ARG A 85 24.34 -30.15 6.67
CA ARG A 85 25.07 -31.20 7.37
C ARG A 85 26.02 -30.55 8.38
N TYR A 86 25.87 -30.94 9.63
CA TYR A 86 26.77 -30.56 10.69
C TYR A 86 28.13 -31.26 10.49
N ASP A 87 29.22 -30.49 10.59
CA ASP A 87 30.59 -30.98 10.56
C ASP A 87 31.17 -30.92 11.99
N PRO A 88 31.13 -32.05 12.74
CA PRO A 88 31.66 -32.09 14.09
C PRO A 88 33.19 -31.94 14.11
N GLU A 89 33.90 -32.36 13.06
CA GLU A 89 35.36 -32.25 12.99
C GLU A 89 35.78 -30.79 12.80
N GLY A 90 35.14 -30.09 11.86
CA GLY A 90 35.33 -28.65 11.64
C GLY A 90 34.97 -27.82 12.87
N THR A 91 33.85 -28.11 13.52
CA THR A 91 33.45 -27.43 14.78
C THR A 91 34.46 -27.68 15.89
N THR A 92 34.97 -28.91 16.01
CA THR A 92 36.02 -29.25 16.98
C THR A 92 37.31 -28.50 16.70
N ALA A 93 37.71 -28.35 15.43
CA ALA A 93 38.89 -27.59 15.04
C ALA A 93 38.75 -26.10 15.41
N ASN A 94 37.59 -25.49 15.14
CA ASN A 94 37.29 -24.10 15.50
C ASN A 94 37.32 -23.91 17.03
N LEU A 95 36.75 -24.87 17.77
CA LEU A 95 36.76 -24.87 19.23
C LEU A 95 38.18 -25.01 19.80
N ASP A 96 39.00 -25.87 19.20
CA ASP A 96 40.38 -26.05 19.60
C ASP A 96 41.24 -24.81 19.35
N GLU A 97 41.01 -24.10 18.24
CA GLU A 97 41.64 -22.81 17.94
C GLU A 97 41.29 -21.78 19.02
N ALA A 98 40.00 -21.64 19.35
CA ALA A 98 39.52 -20.73 20.39
C ALA A 98 40.10 -21.05 21.78
N LEU A 99 40.43 -22.32 22.04
CA LEU A 99 40.99 -22.79 23.30
C LEU A 99 42.53 -22.80 23.33
N LYS A 100 43.24 -22.58 22.21
CA LYS A 100 44.72 -22.56 22.18
C LYS A 100 45.34 -21.59 23.20
N PRO A 101 44.88 -20.34 23.37
CA PRO A 101 45.46 -19.41 24.36
C PRO A 101 45.34 -19.89 25.80
N ARG A 102 44.47 -20.86 26.07
CA ARG A 102 44.24 -21.47 27.38
C ARG A 102 45.07 -22.71 27.65
N ARG A 103 45.65 -23.31 26.61
CA ARG A 103 46.48 -24.52 26.75
C ARG A 103 47.89 -24.10 27.15
N GLY A 104 48.44 -24.70 28.22
CA GLY A 104 49.81 -24.48 28.66
C GLY A 104 49.98 -23.43 29.77
N LEU A 105 51.19 -22.85 29.86
CA LEU A 105 51.63 -22.03 31.00
C LEU A 105 50.86 -20.71 31.15
N GLU A 106 50.48 -20.05 30.05
CA GLU A 106 49.73 -18.78 30.09
C GLU A 106 48.30 -18.96 30.60
N GLY A 107 47.63 -20.04 30.18
CA GLY A 107 46.31 -20.42 30.69
C GLY A 107 46.36 -20.77 32.19
N PHE A 108 47.40 -21.48 32.63
CA PHE A 108 47.61 -21.81 34.03
C PHE A 108 47.85 -20.55 34.90
N LEU A 109 48.67 -19.61 34.43
CA LEU A 109 48.87 -18.33 35.12
C LEU A 109 47.58 -17.50 35.21
N SER A 110 46.79 -17.50 34.13
CA SER A 110 45.51 -16.80 34.09
C SER A 110 44.48 -17.40 35.05
N PHE A 111 44.51 -18.72 35.23
CA PHE A 111 43.69 -19.45 36.22
C PHE A 111 44.06 -19.06 37.66
N ILE A 112 45.37 -19.02 38.00
CA ILE A 112 45.84 -18.64 39.34
C ILE A 112 45.39 -17.22 39.70
N VAL A 113 45.44 -16.29 38.74
CA VAL A 113 45.09 -14.87 38.97
C VAL A 113 43.57 -14.63 38.84
N ARG A 114 42.76 -15.68 38.61
CA ARG A 114 41.28 -15.60 38.46
C ARG A 114 40.84 -14.54 37.45
N ARG A 115 41.54 -14.44 36.32
CA ARG A 115 41.21 -13.43 35.31
C ARG A 115 39.87 -13.81 34.65
N PRO A 116 38.85 -12.93 34.68
CA PRO A 116 37.58 -13.20 34.02
C PRO A 116 37.78 -13.28 32.51
N MET A 117 37.06 -14.21 31.88
CA MET A 117 37.08 -14.40 30.43
C MET A 117 36.29 -13.32 29.72
N GLN A 118 36.76 -12.98 28.52
CA GLN A 118 35.86 -12.41 27.54
C GLN A 118 35.00 -13.53 26.94
N PRO A 119 33.69 -13.33 26.77
CA PRO A 119 32.84 -14.24 26.03
C PRO A 119 33.42 -14.50 24.63
N VAL A 120 33.47 -15.76 24.22
CA VAL A 120 33.93 -16.16 22.88
C VAL A 120 32.86 -17.04 22.27
N ASP A 121 32.39 -16.64 21.10
CA ASP A 121 31.48 -17.44 20.28
C ASP A 121 32.29 -18.11 19.17
N VAL A 122 32.19 -19.44 19.10
CA VAL A 122 32.92 -20.28 18.17
C VAL A 122 32.01 -20.58 16.97
N PRO A 123 32.46 -20.34 15.73
CA PRO A 123 31.65 -20.64 14.56
C PRO A 123 31.43 -22.16 14.41
N VAL A 124 30.19 -22.54 14.10
CA VAL A 124 29.79 -23.91 13.78
C VAL A 124 30.40 -24.32 12.44
N GLY A 125 31.01 -25.50 12.38
CA GLY A 125 31.33 -26.17 11.13
C GLY A 125 30.08 -26.82 10.55
N ALA A 126 29.64 -26.36 9.38
CA ALA A 126 28.53 -26.98 8.66
C ALA A 126 28.69 -26.77 7.14
N THR A 127 28.13 -27.70 6.37
CA THR A 127 28.00 -27.58 4.91
C THR A 127 26.53 -27.52 4.53
N TYR A 128 26.19 -26.72 3.53
CA TYR A 128 24.84 -26.59 2.99
C TYR A 128 24.91 -26.37 1.46
N SER A 129 23.79 -26.53 0.75
CA SER A 129 23.69 -26.14 -0.66
C SER A 129 23.11 -24.73 -0.78
N ALA A 130 23.91 -23.81 -1.33
CA ALA A 130 23.47 -22.45 -1.63
C ALA A 130 22.35 -22.45 -2.66
N GLU A 131 22.43 -23.31 -3.68
CA GLU A 131 21.44 -23.44 -4.75
C GLU A 131 20.08 -23.88 -4.19
N ARG A 132 20.07 -24.74 -3.17
CA ARG A 132 18.84 -25.19 -2.51
C ARG A 132 18.25 -24.15 -1.57
N LEU A 133 19.08 -23.32 -0.94
CA LEU A 133 18.62 -22.17 -0.17
C LEU A 133 17.98 -21.13 -1.10
N ASP A 134 18.64 -20.80 -2.21
CA ASP A 134 18.07 -19.93 -3.25
C ASP A 134 16.78 -20.52 -3.83
N GLY A 135 16.75 -21.82 -4.12
CA GLY A 135 15.55 -22.52 -4.58
C GLY A 135 14.42 -22.55 -3.55
N TYR A 136 14.73 -22.51 -2.25
CA TYR A 136 13.72 -22.32 -1.21
C TYR A 136 13.16 -20.91 -1.22
N LEU A 137 14.03 -19.88 -1.21
CA LEU A 137 13.60 -18.48 -1.26
C LEU A 137 12.80 -18.16 -2.53
N LEU A 138 13.20 -18.69 -3.68
CA LEU A 138 12.44 -18.56 -4.94
C LEU A 138 11.06 -19.20 -4.88
N ARG A 139 10.91 -20.33 -4.18
CA ARG A 139 9.59 -20.94 -3.97
C ARG A 139 8.71 -20.09 -3.06
N VAL A 140 9.27 -19.56 -1.97
CA VAL A 140 8.58 -18.60 -1.10
C VAL A 140 8.11 -17.40 -1.91
N ALA A 141 9.00 -16.78 -2.69
CA ALA A 141 8.64 -15.68 -3.59
C ALA A 141 7.50 -16.09 -4.54
N SER A 142 7.59 -17.26 -5.20
CA SER A 142 6.56 -17.69 -6.14
C SER A 142 5.18 -17.97 -5.52
N GLU A 143 5.14 -18.27 -4.22
CA GLU A 143 3.92 -18.61 -3.49
C GLU A 143 3.29 -17.39 -2.82
N TYR A 144 4.10 -16.43 -2.35
CA TYR A 144 3.65 -15.32 -1.52
C TYR A 144 3.86 -13.93 -2.14
N ASP A 145 4.72 -13.78 -3.15
CA ASP A 145 4.84 -12.51 -3.86
C ASP A 145 3.61 -12.30 -4.74
N HIS A 146 3.09 -11.08 -4.71
CA HIS A 146 2.03 -10.65 -5.62
C HIS A 146 2.12 -9.14 -5.85
N PRO A 147 1.71 -8.65 -7.03
CA PRO A 147 1.57 -7.22 -7.24
C PRO A 147 0.47 -6.65 -6.33
N PRO A 148 0.44 -5.32 -6.12
CA PRO A 148 -0.72 -4.67 -5.54
C PRO A 148 -1.98 -5.03 -6.32
N GLN A 149 -3.09 -5.21 -5.61
CA GLN A 149 -4.36 -5.58 -6.20
C GLN A 149 -5.32 -4.41 -6.10
N ASP A 150 -6.00 -4.12 -7.20
CA ASP A 150 -6.97 -3.04 -7.28
C ASP A 150 -8.15 -3.27 -6.32
N PRO A 151 -8.80 -2.18 -5.88
CA PRO A 151 -10.07 -2.26 -5.17
C PRO A 151 -11.11 -3.10 -5.92
N VAL A 152 -11.85 -3.91 -5.18
CA VAL A 152 -12.85 -4.81 -5.76
C VAL A 152 -14.23 -4.15 -5.73
N PRO A 153 -14.97 -4.09 -6.84
CA PRO A 153 -16.33 -3.56 -6.85
C PRO A 153 -17.27 -4.44 -6.02
N LEU A 154 -18.10 -3.82 -5.17
CA LEU A 154 -19.11 -4.47 -4.34
C LEU A 154 -20.50 -3.89 -4.68
N PRO A 155 -21.11 -4.31 -5.81
CA PRO A 155 -22.33 -3.69 -6.33
C PRO A 155 -23.54 -3.89 -5.41
N ALA A 156 -23.63 -5.03 -4.72
CA ALA A 156 -24.72 -5.31 -3.77
C ALA A 156 -24.72 -4.33 -2.58
N GLU A 157 -23.55 -3.86 -2.17
CA GLU A 157 -23.35 -2.89 -1.08
C GLU A 157 -23.23 -1.44 -1.59
N LEU A 158 -23.25 -1.21 -2.91
CA LEU A 158 -22.95 0.08 -3.55
C LEU A 158 -21.62 0.69 -3.06
N SER A 159 -20.60 -0.15 -2.94
CA SER A 159 -19.30 0.21 -2.34
C SER A 159 -18.13 -0.48 -3.06
N PHE A 160 -16.93 -0.27 -2.54
CA PHE A 160 -15.69 -0.92 -2.97
C PHE A 160 -15.04 -1.63 -1.78
N GLY A 161 -14.53 -2.83 -2.01
CA GLY A 161 -13.54 -3.43 -1.13
C GLY A 161 -12.22 -2.69 -1.26
N PRO A 162 -11.44 -2.53 -0.17
CA PRO A 162 -10.13 -1.90 -0.26
C PRO A 162 -9.20 -2.70 -1.19
N GLY A 163 -8.32 -2.01 -1.91
CA GLY A 163 -7.21 -2.66 -2.61
C GLY A 163 -6.30 -3.41 -1.63
N GLN A 164 -5.47 -4.30 -2.14
CA GLN A 164 -4.48 -5.02 -1.34
C GLN A 164 -3.06 -4.58 -1.70
N PRO A 165 -2.18 -4.39 -0.70
CA PRO A 165 -0.79 -4.04 -0.95
C PRO A 165 -0.07 -5.17 -1.70
N GLY A 166 0.95 -4.83 -2.48
CA GLY A 166 1.80 -5.80 -3.14
C GLY A 166 2.97 -6.21 -2.26
N TYR A 167 3.46 -7.44 -2.43
CA TYR A 167 4.64 -7.94 -1.75
C TYR A 167 5.63 -8.53 -2.73
N THR A 168 6.91 -8.24 -2.51
CA THR A 168 8.01 -8.82 -3.30
C THR A 168 9.18 -9.14 -2.40
N LEU A 169 9.59 -10.40 -2.38
CA LEU A 169 10.75 -10.86 -1.62
C LEU A 169 12.05 -10.32 -2.22
N ASP A 170 12.85 -9.62 -1.42
CA ASP A 170 14.24 -9.32 -1.77
C ASP A 170 15.11 -10.54 -1.40
N ILE A 171 15.34 -11.41 -2.38
CA ILE A 171 16.10 -12.65 -2.20
C ILE A 171 17.55 -12.35 -1.80
N ASP A 172 18.19 -11.34 -2.41
CA ASP A 172 19.59 -11.05 -2.17
C ASP A 172 19.83 -10.47 -0.77
N ALA A 173 18.92 -9.61 -0.29
CA ALA A 173 18.96 -9.08 1.07
C ALA A 173 18.56 -10.14 2.11
N SER A 174 17.66 -11.06 1.77
CA SER A 174 17.17 -12.09 2.69
C SER A 174 18.11 -13.29 2.84
N ARG A 175 18.87 -13.63 1.79
CA ARG A 175 19.82 -14.76 1.78
C ARG A 175 20.77 -14.78 2.98
N PRO A 176 21.51 -13.70 3.31
CA PRO A 176 22.42 -13.71 4.46
C PRO A 176 21.68 -13.89 5.79
N LEU A 177 20.47 -13.33 5.95
CA LEU A 177 19.68 -13.48 7.18
C LEU A 177 19.23 -14.93 7.39
N ALA A 178 18.75 -15.56 6.32
CA ALA A 178 18.36 -16.98 6.34
C ALA A 178 19.58 -17.87 6.63
N LEU A 179 20.75 -17.54 6.06
CA LEU A 179 22.00 -18.27 6.30
C LEU A 179 22.47 -18.15 7.75
N ASP A 180 22.47 -16.94 8.32
CA ASP A 180 22.87 -16.71 9.72
C ASP A 180 21.99 -17.51 10.68
N ALA A 181 20.67 -17.52 10.45
CA ALA A 181 19.74 -18.33 11.25
C ALA A 181 19.92 -19.84 11.02
N LEU A 182 20.29 -20.26 9.80
CA LEU A 182 20.56 -21.66 9.47
C LEU A 182 21.79 -22.19 10.22
N LEU A 183 22.83 -21.36 10.37
CA LEU A 183 24.10 -21.71 11.04
C LEU A 183 24.12 -21.41 12.54
N SER A 184 23.08 -20.75 13.05
CA SER A 184 22.90 -20.43 14.46
C SER A 184 22.26 -21.60 15.23
N ALA A 185 22.87 -21.95 16.37
CA ALA A 185 22.37 -22.96 17.30
C ALA A 185 21.55 -22.34 18.45
N ALA A 186 21.55 -21.01 18.60
CA ALA A 186 20.76 -20.32 19.62
C ALA A 186 19.51 -19.62 19.10
N SER A 187 19.60 -18.99 17.93
CA SER A 187 18.50 -18.25 17.31
C SER A 187 18.21 -18.81 15.93
N ARG A 188 17.19 -19.66 15.84
CA ARG A 188 16.75 -20.34 14.62
C ARG A 188 15.56 -19.65 13.98
N ARG A 189 15.68 -18.34 13.82
CA ARG A 189 14.65 -17.50 13.21
C ARG A 189 15.30 -16.44 12.33
N ALA A 190 14.77 -16.26 11.12
CA ALA A 190 15.15 -15.18 10.21
C ALA A 190 13.92 -14.44 9.71
N GLU A 191 13.97 -13.11 9.74
CA GLU A 191 12.98 -12.25 9.10
C GLU A 191 13.44 -11.93 7.68
N LEU A 192 12.63 -12.30 6.69
CA LEU A 192 12.93 -12.02 5.29
C LEU A 192 12.67 -10.55 4.99
N VAL A 193 13.50 -10.00 4.09
CA VAL A 193 13.35 -8.63 3.60
C VAL A 193 12.33 -8.64 2.47
N VAL A 194 11.17 -8.04 2.71
CA VAL A 194 10.07 -7.96 1.75
C VAL A 194 9.79 -6.50 1.43
N THR A 195 9.79 -6.16 0.15
CA THR A 195 9.34 -4.85 -0.33
C THR A 195 7.82 -4.84 -0.35
N VAL A 196 7.23 -3.84 0.29
CA VAL A 196 5.78 -3.61 0.29
C VAL A 196 5.48 -2.47 -0.66
N ALA A 197 4.58 -2.72 -1.61
CA ALA A 197 4.00 -1.70 -2.47
C ALA A 197 2.60 -1.36 -1.95
N ASP A 198 2.27 -0.06 -1.91
CA ASP A 198 0.99 0.41 -1.39
C ASP A 198 -0.19 -0.15 -2.19
N ALA A 199 -1.31 -0.33 -1.50
CA ALA A 199 -2.56 -0.70 -2.15
C ALA A 199 -3.04 0.48 -3.03
N PRO A 200 -3.48 0.23 -4.28
CA PRO A 200 -4.11 1.25 -5.09
C PRO A 200 -5.35 1.79 -4.39
N GLU A 201 -5.51 3.12 -4.41
CA GLU A 201 -6.73 3.76 -3.93
C GLU A 201 -7.85 3.61 -4.99
N PRO A 202 -9.13 3.55 -4.58
CA PRO A 202 -10.24 3.58 -5.53
C PRO A 202 -10.23 4.87 -6.34
N ASP A 203 -10.25 4.74 -7.66
CA ASP A 203 -10.34 5.85 -8.61
C ASP A 203 -11.66 5.81 -9.41
N LEU A 204 -11.79 6.71 -10.39
CA LEU A 204 -12.97 6.78 -11.25
C LEU A 204 -13.13 5.56 -12.17
N ASP A 205 -12.05 4.82 -12.48
CA ASP A 205 -12.14 3.60 -13.29
C ASP A 205 -12.82 2.49 -12.48
N VAL A 206 -12.46 2.35 -11.20
CA VAL A 206 -13.15 1.41 -10.29
C VAL A 206 -14.62 1.81 -10.13
N LEU A 207 -14.94 3.11 -10.02
CA LEU A 207 -16.33 3.59 -10.01
C LEU A 207 -17.08 3.19 -11.29
N GLY A 208 -16.43 3.34 -12.45
CA GLY A 208 -16.99 2.91 -13.74
C GLY A 208 -17.38 1.44 -13.72
N LEU A 209 -16.50 0.57 -13.21
CA LEU A 209 -16.77 -0.87 -13.11
C LEU A 209 -17.98 -1.18 -12.20
N VAL A 210 -18.15 -0.50 -11.07
CA VAL A 210 -19.33 -0.69 -10.22
C VAL A 210 -20.60 -0.27 -10.96
N VAL A 211 -20.56 0.87 -11.65
CA VAL A 211 -21.71 1.36 -12.40
C VAL A 211 -22.07 0.39 -13.53
N ASP A 212 -21.09 -0.09 -14.29
CA ASP A 212 -21.32 -1.07 -15.36
C ASP A 212 -21.97 -2.35 -14.80
N LEU A 213 -21.45 -2.90 -13.70
CA LEU A 213 -22.02 -4.08 -13.05
C LEU A 213 -23.47 -3.86 -12.59
N LEU A 214 -23.80 -2.65 -12.10
CA LEU A 214 -25.18 -2.32 -11.72
C LEU A 214 -26.10 -2.21 -12.94
N LEU A 215 -25.58 -1.74 -14.08
CA LEU A 215 -26.34 -1.61 -15.32
C LEU A 215 -26.55 -2.95 -16.03
N GLU A 216 -25.63 -3.92 -15.88
CA GLU A 216 -25.79 -5.28 -16.41
C GLU A 216 -27.06 -5.98 -15.88
N ASP A 217 -27.46 -5.70 -14.64
CA ASP A 217 -28.71 -6.20 -14.04
C ASP A 217 -29.98 -5.50 -14.59
N HIS A 218 -29.81 -4.47 -15.41
CA HIS A 218 -30.88 -3.63 -15.97
C HIS A 218 -30.73 -3.43 -17.50
N PRO A 219 -30.74 -4.50 -18.31
CA PRO A 219 -30.46 -4.42 -19.75
C PRO A 219 -31.49 -3.62 -20.57
N ASP A 220 -32.68 -3.38 -20.00
CA ASP A 220 -33.74 -2.57 -20.63
C ASP A 220 -33.61 -1.06 -20.33
N VAL A 221 -32.62 -0.66 -19.53
CA VAL A 221 -32.35 0.73 -19.17
C VAL A 221 -31.24 1.30 -20.04
N THR A 222 -31.53 2.40 -20.73
CA THR A 222 -30.47 3.24 -21.30
C THR A 222 -29.95 4.18 -20.22
N ALA A 223 -28.72 3.94 -19.77
CA ALA A 223 -28.03 4.82 -18.85
C ALA A 223 -27.00 5.67 -19.60
N SER A 224 -26.83 6.90 -19.14
CA SER A 224 -25.81 7.82 -19.62
C SER A 224 -25.35 8.64 -18.43
N ILE A 225 -24.05 8.59 -18.16
CA ILE A 225 -23.46 9.08 -16.91
C ILE A 225 -22.18 9.84 -17.24
N PHE A 226 -22.05 11.01 -16.65
CA PHE A 226 -20.83 11.81 -16.66
C PHE A 226 -20.50 12.18 -15.22
N VAL A 227 -19.28 11.88 -14.79
CA VAL A 227 -18.74 12.27 -13.48
C VAL A 227 -17.42 12.97 -13.72
N LYS A 228 -17.18 14.05 -12.97
CA LYS A 228 -15.92 14.78 -12.99
C LYS A 228 -15.46 15.05 -11.57
N ASP A 229 -14.22 14.67 -11.27
CA ASP A 229 -13.56 15.09 -10.05
C ASP A 229 -13.00 16.51 -10.23
N LEU A 230 -13.49 17.47 -9.44
CA LEU A 230 -13.09 18.87 -9.55
C LEU A 230 -11.70 19.16 -8.93
N GLN A 231 -11.14 18.24 -8.15
CA GLN A 231 -9.81 18.34 -7.56
C GLN A 231 -8.74 17.80 -8.50
N THR A 232 -8.96 16.64 -9.10
CA THR A 232 -7.98 15.97 -9.99
C THR A 232 -8.20 16.32 -11.47
N GLY A 233 -9.43 16.65 -11.85
CA GLY A 233 -9.84 16.85 -13.24
C GLY A 233 -10.16 15.56 -13.99
N GLU A 234 -10.12 14.41 -13.33
CA GLU A 234 -10.46 13.11 -13.93
C GLU A 234 -11.95 13.02 -14.26
N GLU A 235 -12.27 12.27 -15.30
CA GLU A 235 -13.62 12.14 -15.84
C GLU A 235 -13.99 10.67 -16.05
N LEU A 236 -15.19 10.29 -15.62
CA LEU A 236 -15.84 9.04 -15.99
C LEU A 236 -16.99 9.37 -16.94
N SER A 237 -16.98 8.73 -18.12
CA SER A 237 -18.01 8.88 -19.15
C SER A 237 -18.55 7.51 -19.55
N ILE A 238 -19.83 7.27 -19.28
CA ILE A 238 -20.56 6.09 -19.73
C ILE A 238 -21.67 6.61 -20.65
N ASP A 239 -21.51 6.39 -21.96
CA ASP A 239 -22.45 6.86 -23.00
C ASP A 239 -22.89 8.32 -22.83
N SER A 240 -22.00 9.18 -22.32
CA SER A 240 -22.31 10.52 -21.78
C SER A 240 -22.78 11.55 -22.81
N GLU A 241 -22.66 11.23 -24.11
CA GLU A 241 -23.07 12.05 -25.24
C GLU A 241 -24.44 11.66 -25.84
N ILE A 242 -25.18 10.72 -25.23
CA ILE A 242 -26.54 10.39 -25.65
C ILE A 242 -27.48 11.55 -25.29
N ALA A 243 -28.31 11.97 -26.26
CA ALA A 243 -29.32 13.00 -26.04
C ALA A 243 -30.47 12.49 -25.16
N PHE A 244 -30.88 13.29 -24.18
CA PHE A 244 -32.08 13.07 -23.35
C PHE A 244 -32.96 14.32 -23.36
N SER A 245 -34.25 14.15 -23.02
CA SER A 245 -35.13 15.27 -22.69
C SER A 245 -34.52 16.09 -21.55
N GLY A 246 -34.35 17.39 -21.74
CA GLY A 246 -33.75 18.25 -20.71
C GLY A 246 -34.60 18.38 -19.44
N LEU A 247 -35.92 18.17 -19.53
CA LEU A 247 -36.89 18.24 -18.43
C LEU A 247 -36.60 19.45 -17.50
N SER A 248 -36.70 19.27 -16.19
CA SER A 248 -36.36 20.30 -15.21
C SER A 248 -34.87 20.52 -15.02
N VAL A 249 -33.99 19.61 -15.48
CA VAL A 249 -32.52 19.83 -15.45
C VAL A 249 -32.17 21.05 -16.30
N PHE A 250 -32.88 21.24 -17.41
CA PHE A 250 -32.69 22.37 -18.31
C PHE A 250 -32.96 23.74 -17.65
N LYS A 251 -33.66 23.80 -16.50
CA LYS A 251 -33.82 25.06 -15.76
C LYS A 251 -32.49 25.59 -15.19
N ILE A 252 -31.47 24.73 -15.03
CA ILE A 252 -30.10 25.15 -14.70
C ILE A 252 -29.54 26.02 -15.81
N VAL A 253 -29.74 25.60 -17.07
CA VAL A 253 -29.34 26.34 -18.27
C VAL A 253 -30.06 27.68 -18.33
N VAL A 254 -31.38 27.69 -18.10
CA VAL A 254 -32.18 28.94 -18.08
C VAL A 254 -31.69 29.88 -16.98
N LEU A 255 -31.34 29.37 -15.79
CA LEU A 255 -30.84 30.21 -14.72
C LEU A 255 -29.45 30.76 -14.99
N GLU A 256 -28.53 29.96 -15.54
CA GLU A 256 -27.20 30.45 -15.93
C GLU A 256 -27.33 31.65 -16.89
N GLU A 257 -28.10 31.47 -17.97
CA GLU A 257 -28.32 32.52 -18.95
C GLU A 257 -29.10 33.72 -18.37
N THR A 258 -30.01 33.47 -17.42
CA THR A 258 -30.66 34.52 -16.65
C THR A 258 -29.61 35.34 -15.91
N TYR A 259 -28.76 34.71 -15.09
CA TYR A 259 -27.72 35.41 -14.33
C TYR A 259 -26.73 36.17 -15.21
N ARG A 260 -26.44 35.65 -16.42
CA ARG A 260 -25.65 36.35 -17.42
C ARG A 260 -26.33 37.62 -17.94
N ALA A 261 -27.64 37.59 -18.13
CA ALA A 261 -28.43 38.72 -18.63
C ALA A 261 -28.95 39.67 -17.54
N LEU A 262 -28.83 39.31 -16.26
CA LEU A 262 -29.33 40.12 -15.14
C LEU A 262 -28.50 41.39 -14.95
N GLU A 263 -29.20 42.52 -14.83
CA GLU A 263 -28.63 43.76 -14.30
C GLU A 263 -28.88 43.86 -12.79
N SER A 264 -27.88 44.34 -12.04
CA SER A 264 -28.05 44.63 -10.61
C SER A 264 -28.65 46.03 -10.38
N PRO A 265 -29.52 46.22 -9.38
CA PRO A 265 -29.97 45.25 -8.37
C PRO A 265 -31.19 44.42 -8.80
N ILE A 266 -31.27 43.17 -8.33
CA ILE A 266 -32.38 42.25 -8.59
C ILE A 266 -33.61 42.63 -7.75
N ASP A 267 -34.75 42.88 -8.40
CA ASP A 267 -36.00 43.19 -7.71
C ASP A 267 -36.67 41.96 -7.07
N LEU A 268 -37.69 42.19 -6.23
CA LEU A 268 -38.37 41.12 -5.49
C LEU A 268 -39.16 40.16 -6.40
N TYR A 269 -39.65 40.61 -7.55
CA TYR A 269 -40.37 39.75 -8.49
C TYR A 269 -39.41 38.78 -9.17
N LEU A 270 -38.23 39.28 -9.55
CA LEU A 270 -37.21 38.48 -10.19
C LEU A 270 -36.55 37.49 -9.23
N GLN A 271 -36.37 37.89 -7.96
CA GLN A 271 -35.97 36.96 -6.90
C GLN A 271 -36.97 35.81 -6.73
N ASP A 272 -38.28 36.09 -6.78
CA ASP A 272 -39.34 35.09 -6.75
C ASP A 272 -39.29 34.17 -7.97
N TYR A 273 -39.04 34.70 -9.17
CA TYR A 273 -38.94 33.89 -10.39
C TYR A 273 -37.76 32.91 -10.34
N ILE A 274 -36.59 33.40 -9.94
CA ILE A 274 -35.37 32.60 -9.80
C ILE A 274 -35.57 31.51 -8.73
N SER A 275 -36.12 31.88 -7.58
CA SER A 275 -36.31 30.96 -6.45
C SER A 275 -37.30 29.84 -6.80
N ASP A 276 -38.41 30.15 -7.46
CA ASP A 276 -39.43 29.16 -7.78
C ASP A 276 -39.12 28.33 -9.03
N ALA A 277 -38.23 28.81 -9.92
CA ALA A 277 -37.85 28.08 -11.13
C ALA A 277 -37.07 26.80 -10.81
N LEU A 278 -36.06 26.85 -9.94
CA LEU A 278 -35.29 25.68 -9.50
C LEU A 278 -35.54 25.23 -8.05
N GLY A 279 -36.30 26.00 -7.26
CA GLY A 279 -36.65 25.63 -5.89
C GLY A 279 -37.62 24.44 -5.82
N ILE A 280 -38.22 24.24 -4.64
CA ILE A 280 -39.08 23.08 -4.33
C ILE A 280 -40.19 22.86 -5.37
N ILE A 281 -40.73 23.95 -5.95
CA ILE A 281 -41.83 23.90 -6.91
C ILE A 281 -41.34 23.49 -8.32
N SER A 282 -40.09 23.77 -8.66
CA SER A 282 -39.51 23.61 -10.00
C SER A 282 -40.46 24.13 -11.11
N SER A 283 -40.90 25.38 -10.99
CA SER A 283 -42.03 25.92 -11.77
C SER A 283 -41.67 26.20 -13.23
N ASN A 284 -42.32 25.49 -14.16
CA ASN A 284 -42.25 25.79 -15.60
C ASN A 284 -42.73 27.21 -15.92
N PHE A 285 -43.78 27.67 -15.24
CA PHE A 285 -44.31 29.02 -15.43
C PHE A 285 -43.28 30.09 -15.10
N LYS A 286 -42.54 29.94 -13.98
CA LYS A 286 -41.52 30.91 -13.56
C LYS A 286 -40.29 30.85 -14.46
N ALA A 287 -39.87 29.65 -14.88
CA ALA A 287 -38.83 29.50 -15.90
C ALA A 287 -39.20 30.20 -17.22
N ASN A 288 -40.46 30.08 -17.65
CA ASN A 288 -40.96 30.79 -18.84
C ASN A 288 -40.99 32.31 -18.67
N LEU A 289 -41.25 32.82 -17.46
CA LEU A 289 -41.14 34.26 -17.19
C LEU A 289 -39.69 34.74 -17.27
N LEU A 290 -38.71 33.97 -16.77
CA LEU A 290 -37.29 34.29 -16.92
C LEU A 290 -36.85 34.29 -18.39
N LEU A 291 -37.22 33.26 -19.14
CA LEU A 291 -36.97 33.18 -20.58
C LEU A 291 -37.53 34.41 -21.31
N ARG A 292 -38.76 34.81 -21.01
CA ARG A 292 -39.42 35.94 -21.68
C ARG A 292 -38.86 37.28 -21.23
N ASP A 293 -38.87 37.54 -19.93
CA ASP A 293 -38.70 38.89 -19.37
C ASP A 293 -37.23 39.28 -19.18
N VAL A 294 -36.34 38.30 -19.04
CA VAL A 294 -34.91 38.53 -18.80
C VAL A 294 -34.09 38.22 -20.04
N ILE A 295 -34.27 37.02 -20.60
CA ILE A 295 -33.39 36.52 -21.67
C ILE A 295 -33.88 36.98 -23.05
N GLY A 296 -35.21 36.97 -23.26
CA GLY A 296 -35.84 37.11 -24.57
C GLY A 296 -36.40 38.48 -24.89
N GLY A 297 -36.19 39.49 -24.04
CA GLY A 297 -36.65 40.87 -24.31
C GLY A 297 -38.17 41.02 -24.48
N GLY A 298 -38.95 40.17 -23.80
CA GLY A 298 -40.41 40.13 -23.87
C GLY A 298 -40.99 38.97 -24.68
N ASP A 299 -40.17 38.16 -25.35
CA ASP A 299 -40.59 36.98 -26.10
C ASP A 299 -39.90 35.70 -25.59
N GLY A 300 -40.69 34.73 -25.15
CA GLY A 300 -40.17 33.46 -24.63
C GLY A 300 -39.53 32.57 -25.70
N TYR A 301 -39.97 32.64 -26.96
CA TYR A 301 -39.33 31.90 -28.05
C TYR A 301 -37.97 32.51 -28.39
N GLN A 302 -37.88 33.84 -28.41
CA GLN A 302 -36.59 34.51 -28.53
C GLN A 302 -35.67 34.16 -27.35
N GLY A 303 -36.22 34.06 -26.14
CA GLY A 303 -35.48 33.58 -24.96
C GLY A 303 -34.90 32.17 -25.14
N ALA A 304 -35.68 31.25 -25.71
CA ALA A 304 -35.22 29.89 -26.02
C ALA A 304 -34.10 29.88 -27.08
N GLU A 305 -34.22 30.67 -28.15
CA GLU A 305 -33.17 30.84 -29.15
C GLU A 305 -31.88 31.41 -28.54
N ASN A 306 -31.99 32.41 -27.67
CA ASN A 306 -30.86 33.05 -26.99
C ASN A 306 -30.14 32.06 -26.06
N VAL A 307 -30.89 31.26 -25.29
CA VAL A 307 -30.32 30.17 -24.47
C VAL A 307 -29.56 29.18 -25.33
N THR A 308 -30.14 28.72 -26.45
CA THR A 308 -29.48 27.79 -27.36
C THR A 308 -28.21 28.39 -27.96
N ALA A 309 -28.23 29.66 -28.35
CA ALA A 309 -27.06 30.35 -28.87
C ALA A 309 -25.94 30.46 -27.80
N SER A 310 -26.30 30.76 -26.55
CA SER A 310 -25.38 30.82 -25.41
C SER A 310 -24.72 29.46 -25.14
N MET A 311 -25.50 28.38 -25.07
CA MET A 311 -24.95 27.03 -24.88
C MET A 311 -24.03 26.61 -26.03
N SER A 312 -24.41 26.92 -27.27
CA SER A 312 -23.56 26.67 -28.44
C SER A 312 -22.25 27.45 -28.39
N TRP A 313 -22.29 28.72 -27.93
CA TRP A 313 -21.12 29.57 -27.75
C TRP A 313 -20.15 29.02 -26.69
N LEU A 314 -20.68 28.48 -25.59
CA LEU A 314 -19.91 27.80 -24.54
C LEU A 314 -19.36 26.42 -24.97
N GLY A 315 -19.71 25.96 -26.18
CA GLY A 315 -19.29 24.65 -26.69
C GLY A 315 -20.20 23.49 -26.28
N LEU A 316 -21.27 23.75 -25.53
CA LEU A 316 -22.29 22.80 -25.08
C LEU A 316 -23.32 22.55 -26.18
N ARG A 317 -22.84 21.99 -27.30
CA ARG A 317 -23.59 21.92 -28.58
C ARG A 317 -24.77 20.95 -28.56
N ASN A 318 -24.87 20.07 -27.57
CA ASN A 318 -25.96 19.12 -27.43
C ASN A 318 -27.09 19.65 -26.54
N THR A 319 -26.87 20.80 -25.89
CA THR A 319 -27.82 21.47 -25.00
C THR A 319 -28.58 22.57 -25.76
N PHE A 320 -29.88 22.41 -25.93
CA PHE A 320 -30.71 23.40 -26.60
C PHE A 320 -32.16 23.44 -26.11
N MET A 321 -32.80 24.57 -26.35
CA MET A 321 -34.25 24.78 -26.22
C MET A 321 -34.77 25.57 -27.43
N SER A 322 -35.82 25.09 -28.08
CA SER A 322 -36.45 25.73 -29.25
C SER A 322 -37.84 26.30 -28.95
N ALA A 323 -38.40 26.02 -27.77
CA ALA A 323 -39.65 26.58 -27.30
C ALA A 323 -39.67 26.67 -25.77
N PRO A 324 -40.43 27.61 -25.18
CA PRO A 324 -40.67 27.64 -23.74
C PRO A 324 -41.31 26.33 -23.23
N TYR A 325 -41.20 26.08 -21.92
CA TYR A 325 -41.87 24.92 -21.30
C TYR A 325 -43.37 24.91 -21.60
N ASP A 326 -43.91 23.70 -21.80
CA ASP A 326 -45.34 23.45 -22.07
C ASP A 326 -45.85 24.13 -23.36
N ARG A 327 -44.96 24.39 -24.32
CA ARG A 327 -45.26 24.91 -25.66
C ARG A 327 -44.80 23.94 -26.74
N GLU A 328 -45.39 24.07 -27.93
CA GLU A 328 -44.99 23.32 -29.12
C GLU A 328 -43.78 24.01 -29.78
N CYS A 329 -42.81 23.23 -30.23
CA CYS A 329 -41.73 23.68 -31.10
C CYS A 329 -42.03 23.32 -32.57
N ALA A 330 -41.66 24.22 -33.48
CA ALA A 330 -41.85 23.99 -34.91
C ALA A 330 -40.78 23.05 -35.52
N TYR A 331 -39.64 22.89 -34.85
CA TYR A 331 -38.52 22.09 -35.29
C TYR A 331 -37.68 21.62 -34.10
N THR A 332 -36.88 20.58 -34.32
CA THR A 332 -35.83 20.13 -33.40
C THR A 332 -34.49 20.66 -33.88
N VAL A 333 -33.69 21.23 -32.97
CA VAL A 333 -32.33 21.64 -33.31
C VAL A 333 -31.48 20.38 -33.52
N ALA A 334 -30.83 20.29 -34.68
CA ALA A 334 -29.93 19.18 -34.96
C ALA A 334 -28.60 19.39 -34.21
N THR A 335 -28.25 18.42 -33.36
CA THR A 335 -27.01 18.38 -32.58
C THR A 335 -26.23 17.10 -32.90
N PRO A 336 -24.92 17.04 -32.63
CA PRO A 336 -24.16 15.80 -32.73
C PRO A 336 -24.81 14.64 -31.98
N ALA A 337 -25.32 14.86 -30.77
CA ALA A 337 -25.94 13.82 -29.94
C ALA A 337 -27.25 13.26 -30.53
N ASN A 338 -28.12 14.10 -31.08
CA ASN A 338 -29.44 13.67 -31.59
C ASN A 338 -29.47 13.34 -33.09
N SER A 339 -28.36 13.55 -33.79
CA SER A 339 -28.22 13.26 -35.23
C SER A 339 -27.45 11.97 -35.52
N GLN A 340 -26.86 11.34 -34.51
CA GLN A 340 -26.15 10.06 -34.66
C GLN A 340 -27.13 8.88 -34.75
N GLY A 341 -26.82 7.89 -35.58
CA GLY A 341 -27.65 6.68 -35.78
C GLY A 341 -27.54 5.62 -34.67
N GLY A 342 -27.24 6.06 -33.44
CA GLY A 342 -27.00 5.20 -32.27
C GLY A 342 -28.25 4.97 -31.42
N VAL A 343 -28.06 4.97 -30.09
CA VAL A 343 -29.14 4.83 -29.11
C VAL A 343 -30.09 6.02 -29.19
N ASN A 344 -31.39 5.75 -29.24
CA ASN A 344 -32.43 6.78 -29.29
C ASN A 344 -33.32 6.67 -28.04
N THR A 345 -33.23 7.67 -27.16
CA THR A 345 -34.00 7.77 -25.92
C THR A 345 -35.41 8.33 -26.14
N ALA A 346 -35.78 8.62 -27.39
CA ALA A 346 -36.97 9.38 -27.78
C ALA A 346 -37.10 10.72 -27.00
N PRO A 347 -36.06 11.58 -27.03
CA PRO A 347 -36.05 12.80 -26.23
C PRO A 347 -37.08 13.81 -26.74
N ASP A 348 -37.49 14.72 -25.87
CA ASP A 348 -38.37 15.84 -26.19
C ASP A 348 -37.77 16.64 -27.36
N PRO A 349 -38.51 16.82 -28.48
CA PRO A 349 -37.99 17.52 -29.65
C PRO A 349 -37.67 19.00 -29.38
N CYS A 350 -38.24 19.58 -28.32
CA CYS A 350 -38.16 21.01 -28.06
C CYS A 350 -37.02 21.38 -27.10
N LEU A 351 -36.59 20.48 -26.21
CA LEU A 351 -35.53 20.74 -25.24
C LEU A 351 -34.71 19.49 -24.92
N GLN A 352 -33.42 19.51 -25.26
CA GLN A 352 -32.53 18.36 -25.08
C GLN A 352 -31.20 18.77 -24.49
N THR A 353 -30.56 17.80 -23.87
CA THR A 353 -29.20 17.91 -23.36
C THR A 353 -28.57 16.52 -23.25
N THR A 354 -27.27 16.48 -22.99
CA THR A 354 -26.51 15.26 -22.65
C THR A 354 -25.98 15.36 -21.21
N PRO A 355 -25.74 14.24 -20.51
CA PRO A 355 -25.06 14.26 -19.22
C PRO A 355 -23.70 14.96 -19.25
N GLN A 356 -22.92 14.80 -20.32
CA GLN A 356 -21.65 15.51 -20.46
C GLN A 356 -21.82 17.03 -20.51
N ASP A 357 -22.62 17.57 -21.43
CA ASP A 357 -22.87 19.02 -21.50
C ASP A 357 -23.36 19.62 -20.18
N ILE A 358 -24.32 18.98 -19.48
CA ILE A 358 -24.79 19.49 -18.17
C ILE A 358 -23.68 19.40 -17.12
N GLY A 359 -22.92 18.31 -17.10
CA GLY A 359 -21.79 18.16 -16.18
C GLY A 359 -20.72 19.24 -16.39
N LEU A 360 -20.39 19.54 -17.64
CA LEU A 360 -19.48 20.62 -18.00
C LEU A 360 -20.06 21.98 -17.63
N LEU A 361 -21.35 22.24 -17.86
CA LEU A 361 -21.98 23.49 -17.41
C LEU A 361 -21.89 23.67 -15.88
N LEU A 362 -22.13 22.59 -15.12
CA LEU A 362 -22.01 22.62 -13.66
C LEU A 362 -20.56 22.86 -13.20
N GLU A 363 -19.57 22.30 -13.88
CA GLU A 363 -18.16 22.62 -13.67
C GLU A 363 -17.91 24.11 -13.92
N MET A 364 -18.38 24.65 -15.05
CA MET A 364 -18.18 26.05 -15.40
C MET A 364 -18.81 26.99 -14.36
N LEU A 365 -20.02 26.68 -13.88
CA LEU A 365 -20.70 27.40 -12.79
C LEU A 365 -19.90 27.34 -11.48
N TYR A 366 -19.38 26.16 -11.12
CA TYR A 366 -18.55 25.98 -9.93
C TYR A 366 -17.29 26.85 -9.99
N GLN A 367 -16.58 26.83 -11.12
CA GLN A 367 -15.36 27.63 -11.33
C GLN A 367 -15.63 29.14 -11.36
N CYS A 368 -16.83 29.55 -11.77
CA CYS A 368 -17.26 30.96 -11.77
C CYS A 368 -17.45 31.52 -10.35
N SER A 369 -17.78 30.68 -9.36
CA SER A 369 -18.01 31.10 -7.97
C SER A 369 -16.81 31.84 -7.33
N PRO A 370 -15.55 31.35 -7.44
CA PRO A 370 -14.36 32.10 -7.03
C PRO A 370 -13.87 33.14 -8.07
N ALA A 371 -14.72 33.56 -9.03
CA ALA A 371 -14.44 34.51 -10.10
C ALA A 371 -13.40 34.04 -11.15
N GLY A 372 -13.43 32.76 -11.52
CA GLY A 372 -12.60 32.19 -12.59
C GLY A 372 -13.37 31.31 -13.57
N GLY A 373 -12.66 30.49 -14.36
CA GLY A 373 -13.27 29.47 -15.21
C GLY A 373 -13.80 29.96 -16.56
N ALA A 374 -14.42 29.04 -17.30
CA ALA A 374 -14.81 29.26 -18.69
C ALA A 374 -15.88 30.36 -18.86
N LEU A 375 -16.83 30.50 -17.93
CA LEU A 375 -17.86 31.55 -18.00
C LEU A 375 -17.25 32.95 -17.97
N MET A 376 -16.29 33.20 -17.08
CA MET A 376 -15.60 34.50 -16.99
C MET A 376 -14.74 34.81 -18.22
N VAL A 377 -14.26 33.77 -18.93
CA VAL A 377 -13.52 33.93 -20.19
C VAL A 377 -14.46 34.20 -21.36
N ALA A 378 -15.59 33.48 -21.41
CA ALA A 378 -16.59 33.62 -22.47
C ALA A 378 -17.39 34.93 -22.36
N TYR A 379 -17.62 35.39 -21.12
CA TYR A 379 -18.42 36.56 -20.75
C TYR A 379 -17.63 37.43 -19.74
N PRO A 380 -16.71 38.28 -20.22
CA PRO A 380 -15.83 39.07 -19.35
C PRO A 380 -16.48 40.35 -18.78
N ASP A 381 -17.62 40.75 -19.35
CA ASP A 381 -18.43 41.92 -18.97
C ASP A 381 -19.70 41.45 -18.26
#